data_AF-A0A1Q5A3N2-F1
#
_entry.id   AF-A0A1Q5A3N2-F1
#
_cell.length_a   1.000
_cell.length_b   1.000
_cell.length_c   1.000
_cell.angle_alpha   90.00
_cell.angle_beta   90.00
_cell.angle_gamma   90.00
#
_symmetry.space_group_name_H-M   'P 1'
#
loop_
_entity.id
_entity.type
_entity.pdbx_description
1 polymer ?
#
loop_
_entity_poly.entity_id
_entity_poly.type
_entity_poly.pdbx_seq_one_letter_code
_entity_poly.pdbx_strand_id
1 'polypeptide(L)'
;MAERPGRRHRGRAPGYNDQHRTSFGPIAVDLARVVVAAQRGDATEAVQRHAAVIRRKVWRRLPAEYRGAYLIDAARAYLSLGDLRGAARALVDADSIAPAEVRCRPVARTVIAEVARGHPAPAGVARLATLVGLTR
;
A
#
# COMPACT_ATOMS: atom_id res chain seq x y z
N MET A 1 44.45 -13.38 -31.97
CA MET A 1 43.68 -14.30 -31.11
C MET A 1 43.54 -13.65 -29.74
N ALA A 2 42.31 -13.49 -29.27
CA ALA A 2 41.97 -12.67 -28.10
C ALA A 2 41.55 -13.57 -26.93
N GLU A 3 42.25 -13.48 -25.79
CA GLU A 3 41.80 -14.05 -24.52
C GLU A 3 41.09 -12.95 -23.70
N ARG A 4 39.80 -13.15 -23.46
CA ARG A 4 38.97 -12.31 -22.60
C ARG A 4 39.04 -12.84 -21.17
N PRO A 5 39.37 -12.01 -20.16
CA PRO A 5 39.37 -12.47 -18.77
C PRO A 5 37.96 -12.70 -18.23
N GLY A 6 37.85 -13.75 -17.43
CA GLY A 6 36.63 -14.32 -16.87
C GLY A 6 35.78 -13.30 -16.12
N ARG A 7 34.49 -13.28 -16.48
CA ARG A 7 33.46 -12.51 -15.81
C ARG A 7 33.31 -13.01 -14.38
N ARG A 8 33.65 -12.15 -13.43
CA ARG A 8 33.38 -12.33 -12.00
C ARG A 8 31.89 -12.59 -11.79
N HIS A 9 31.54 -13.81 -11.36
CA HIS A 9 30.24 -14.12 -10.80
C HIS A 9 30.05 -13.29 -9.52
N ARG A 10 29.26 -12.20 -9.61
CA ARG A 10 28.72 -11.54 -8.42
C ARG A 10 27.76 -12.51 -7.73
N GLY A 11 28.06 -12.83 -6.48
CA GLY A 11 27.25 -13.67 -5.61
C GLY A 11 25.79 -13.22 -5.56
N ARG A 12 24.91 -14.19 -5.78
CA ARG A 12 23.45 -14.05 -5.74
C ARG A 12 23.01 -13.92 -4.29
N ALA A 13 22.37 -12.80 -3.93
CA ALA A 13 21.67 -12.69 -2.66
C ALA A 13 20.44 -13.61 -2.67
N PRO A 14 20.23 -14.48 -1.67
CA PRO A 14 19.01 -15.26 -1.54
C PRO A 14 17.90 -14.35 -1.00
N GLY A 15 16.75 -14.33 -1.66
CA GLY A 15 15.56 -13.66 -1.14
C GLY A 15 14.97 -12.56 -2.02
N TYR A 16 14.60 -12.91 -3.25
CA TYR A 16 13.41 -12.40 -3.95
C TYR A 16 13.35 -13.13 -5.28
N ASN A 17 12.53 -14.16 -5.35
CA ASN A 17 12.33 -14.91 -6.58
C ASN A 17 10.99 -14.50 -7.20
N ASP A 18 10.90 -13.25 -7.67
CA ASP A 18 9.91 -12.94 -8.71
C ASP A 18 10.52 -13.26 -10.07
N GLN A 19 10.90 -14.53 -10.24
CA GLN A 19 11.56 -15.07 -11.42
C GLN A 19 10.72 -14.87 -12.68
N HIS A 20 9.41 -14.70 -12.51
CA HIS A 20 8.44 -14.55 -13.57
C HIS A 20 7.95 -13.10 -13.76
N ARG A 21 8.44 -12.13 -12.98
CA ARG A 21 7.94 -10.72 -12.93
C ARG A 21 6.42 -10.64 -12.77
N THR A 22 5.82 -11.61 -12.10
CA THR A 22 4.36 -11.67 -11.90
C THR A 22 3.94 -10.85 -10.70
N SER A 23 4.88 -10.27 -9.93
CA SER A 23 4.64 -9.67 -8.62
C SER A 23 4.09 -10.65 -7.57
N PHE A 24 4.05 -11.95 -7.88
CA PHE A 24 3.66 -12.99 -6.95
C PHE A 24 4.88 -13.50 -6.18
N GLY A 25 4.77 -13.49 -4.86
CA GLY A 25 5.81 -13.98 -3.95
C GLY A 25 5.34 -13.90 -2.49
N PRO A 26 6.17 -14.31 -1.52
CA PRO A 26 5.79 -14.34 -0.10
C PRO A 26 5.24 -13.00 0.40
N ILE A 27 5.77 -11.89 -0.11
CA ILE A 27 5.28 -10.55 0.23
C ILE A 27 3.83 -10.32 -0.24
N ALA A 28 3.46 -10.75 -1.45
CA ALA A 28 2.10 -10.58 -1.97
C ALA A 28 1.10 -11.39 -1.13
N VAL A 29 1.50 -12.59 -0.67
CA VAL A 29 0.70 -13.40 0.26
C VAL A 29 0.53 -12.69 1.61
N ASP A 30 1.59 -12.11 2.16
CA ASP A 30 1.52 -11.37 3.42
C ASP A 30 0.62 -10.13 3.31
N LEU A 31 0.67 -9.43 2.17
CA LEU A 31 -0.25 -8.32 1.88
C LEU A 31 -1.70 -8.80 1.77
N ALA A 32 -1.94 -9.91 1.05
CA ALA A 32 -3.27 -10.48 0.94
C ALA A 32 -3.85 -10.90 2.31
N ARG A 33 -3.02 -11.45 3.21
CA ARG A 33 -3.43 -11.78 4.58
C ARG A 33 -3.89 -10.55 5.36
N VAL A 34 -3.20 -9.42 5.23
CA VAL A 34 -3.64 -8.16 5.83
C VAL A 34 -5.00 -7.73 5.28
N VAL A 35 -5.18 -7.78 3.97
CA VAL A 35 -6.46 -7.40 3.33
C VAL A 35 -7.59 -8.31 3.79
N VAL A 36 -7.35 -9.62 3.87
CA VAL A 36 -8.34 -10.60 4.35
C VAL A 36 -8.68 -10.35 5.82
N ALA A 37 -7.71 -10.08 6.69
CA ALA A 37 -7.96 -9.74 8.09
C ALA A 37 -8.85 -8.49 8.20
N ALA A 38 -8.55 -7.44 7.45
CA ALA A 38 -9.35 -6.22 7.39
C ALA A 38 -10.78 -6.47 6.89
N GLN A 39 -10.95 -7.34 5.87
CA GLN A 39 -12.25 -7.68 5.32
C GLN A 39 -13.10 -8.55 6.26
N ARG A 40 -12.47 -9.38 7.10
CA ARG A 40 -13.15 -10.24 8.08
C ARG A 40 -13.46 -9.53 9.40
N GLY A 41 -13.11 -8.25 9.53
CA GLY A 41 -13.35 -7.46 10.73
C GLY A 41 -12.23 -7.53 11.78
N ASP A 42 -11.15 -8.28 11.53
CA ASP A 42 -9.97 -8.27 12.39
C ASP A 42 -9.03 -7.12 12.02
N ALA A 43 -9.53 -5.90 12.22
CA ALA A 43 -8.82 -4.69 11.84
C ALA A 43 -7.55 -4.48 12.69
N THR A 44 -7.54 -4.95 13.95
CA THR A 44 -6.37 -4.90 14.83
C THR A 44 -5.24 -5.77 14.27
N GLU A 45 -5.56 -7.01 13.91
CA GLU A 45 -4.61 -7.93 13.30
C GLU A 45 -4.08 -7.38 11.97
N ALA A 46 -4.97 -6.82 11.15
CA ALA A 46 -4.61 -6.20 9.88
C ALA A 46 -3.60 -5.05 10.06
N VAL A 47 -3.85 -4.13 10.99
CA VAL A 47 -2.96 -2.98 11.25
C VAL A 47 -1.60 -3.43 11.83
N GLN A 48 -1.59 -4.40 12.74
CA GLN A 48 -0.33 -4.94 13.28
C GLN A 48 0.52 -5.60 12.19
N ARG A 49 -0.09 -6.46 11.36
CA ARG A 49 0.60 -7.10 10.23
C ARG A 49 1.05 -6.08 9.19
N HIS A 50 0.21 -5.09 8.88
CA HIS A 50 0.56 -3.98 8.00
C HIS A 50 1.85 -3.29 8.45
N ALA A 51 1.93 -2.89 9.71
CA ALA A 51 3.10 -2.22 10.27
C ALA A 51 4.38 -3.06 10.19
N ALA A 52 4.27 -4.39 10.29
CA ALA A 52 5.40 -5.30 10.10
C ALA A 52 5.82 -5.42 8.63
N VAL A 53 4.84 -5.55 7.72
CA VAL A 53 5.08 -5.81 6.30
C VAL A 53 5.73 -4.61 5.59
N ILE A 54 5.25 -3.39 5.83
CA ILE A 54 5.76 -2.19 5.13
C ILE A 54 7.22 -1.85 5.48
N ARG A 55 7.72 -2.33 6.62
CA ARG A 55 9.12 -2.14 7.05
C ARG A 55 10.10 -3.03 6.28
N ARG A 56 9.62 -4.10 5.63
CA ARG A 56 10.47 -5.05 4.91
C ARG A 56 11.02 -4.40 3.64
N LYS A 57 12.30 -4.60 3.34
CA LYS A 57 12.95 -4.04 2.13
C LYS A 57 12.25 -4.42 0.84
N VAL A 58 11.63 -5.61 0.79
CA VAL A 58 10.90 -6.11 -0.38
C VAL A 58 9.62 -5.30 -0.68
N TRP A 59 9.01 -4.66 0.32
CA TRP A 59 7.86 -3.77 0.12
C TRP A 59 8.19 -2.70 -0.94
N ARG A 60 9.34 -2.02 -0.80
CA ARG A 60 9.79 -0.97 -1.73
C ARG A 60 10.11 -1.46 -3.15
N ARG A 61 10.20 -2.78 -3.36
CA ARG A 61 10.48 -3.39 -4.67
C ARG A 61 9.20 -3.77 -5.43
N LEU A 62 8.04 -3.71 -4.78
CA LEU A 62 6.76 -3.96 -5.44
C LEU A 62 6.39 -2.84 -6.40
N PRO A 63 5.66 -3.14 -7.49
CA PRO A 63 5.12 -2.11 -8.38
C PRO A 63 4.29 -1.08 -7.61
N ALA A 64 4.29 0.15 -8.10
CA ALA A 64 3.66 1.28 -7.41
C ALA A 64 2.15 1.06 -7.28
N GLU A 65 1.52 0.52 -8.32
CA GLU A 65 0.09 0.22 -8.42
C GLU A 65 -0.34 -0.74 -7.31
N TYR A 66 0.38 -1.86 -7.15
CA TYR A 66 0.11 -2.81 -6.06
C TYR A 66 0.26 -2.18 -4.68
N ARG A 67 1.29 -1.33 -4.50
CA ARG A 67 1.51 -0.65 -3.23
C ARG A 67 0.39 0.35 -2.92
N GLY A 68 -0.03 1.15 -3.90
CA GLY A 68 -1.12 2.11 -3.76
C GLY A 68 -2.45 1.42 -3.46
N ALA A 69 -2.78 0.37 -4.23
CA ALA A 69 -3.97 -0.45 -4.02
C ALA A 69 -4.02 -1.03 -2.59
N TYR A 70 -2.91 -1.62 -2.13
CA TYR A 70 -2.80 -2.17 -0.78
C TYR A 70 -2.93 -1.10 0.32
N LEU A 71 -2.33 0.08 0.13
CA LEU A 71 -2.42 1.14 1.14
C LEU A 71 -3.84 1.68 1.29
N ILE A 72 -4.65 1.64 0.23
CA ILE A 72 -6.09 1.94 0.32
C ILE A 72 -6.81 0.91 1.19
N ASP A 73 -6.50 -0.38 1.06
CA ASP A 73 -7.06 -1.44 1.92
C ASP A 73 -6.59 -1.28 3.37
N ALA A 74 -5.33 -0.91 3.60
CA ALA A 74 -4.81 -0.61 4.94
C ALA A 74 -5.50 0.63 5.55
N ALA A 75 -5.77 1.67 4.76
CA ALA A 75 -6.53 2.83 5.21
C ALA A 75 -7.93 2.44 5.68
N ARG A 76 -8.58 1.50 4.99
CA ARG A 76 -9.88 0.95 5.42
C ARG A 76 -9.77 0.21 6.75
N ALA A 77 -8.70 -0.56 6.97
CA ALA A 77 -8.45 -1.23 8.25
C ALA A 77 -8.28 -0.23 9.40
N TYR A 78 -7.53 0.86 9.19
CA TYR A 78 -7.40 1.93 10.18
C TYR A 78 -8.75 2.61 10.50
N LEU A 79 -9.58 2.85 9.48
CA LEU A 79 -10.93 3.38 9.68
C LEU A 79 -11.80 2.46 10.55
N SER A 80 -11.73 1.14 10.32
CA SER A 80 -12.48 0.16 11.12
C SER A 80 -12.07 0.17 12.60
N LEU A 81 -10.87 0.64 12.94
CA LEU A 81 -10.40 0.86 14.32
C LEU A 81 -10.72 2.26 14.87
N GLY A 82 -11.32 3.14 14.07
CA GLY A 82 -11.50 4.55 14.43
C GLY A 82 -10.22 5.39 14.35
N ASP A 83 -9.11 4.85 13.83
CA ASP A 83 -7.86 5.59 13.66
C ASP A 83 -7.88 6.44 12.38
N LEU A 84 -8.56 7.59 12.46
CA LEU A 84 -8.63 8.56 11.36
C LEU A 84 -7.24 9.05 10.92
N ARG A 85 -6.28 9.15 11.84
CA ARG A 85 -4.92 9.63 11.52
C ARG A 85 -4.13 8.57 10.76
N GLY A 86 -4.23 7.30 11.17
CA GLY A 86 -3.68 6.15 10.44
C GLY A 86 -4.25 6.04 9.04
N ALA A 87 -5.58 6.14 8.91
CA ALA A 87 -6.26 6.10 7.63
C ALA A 87 -5.82 7.25 6.70
N ALA A 88 -5.76 8.48 7.22
CA ALA A 88 -5.32 9.64 6.47
C ALA A 88 -3.88 9.51 5.96
N ARG A 89 -2.96 9.03 6.81
CA ARG A 89 -1.56 8.79 6.42
C ARG A 89 -1.47 7.75 5.30
N ALA A 90 -2.16 6.62 5.45
CA ALA A 90 -2.17 5.57 4.43
C ALA A 90 -2.72 6.07 3.08
N LEU A 91 -3.76 6.92 3.07
CA LEU A 91 -4.28 7.54 1.85
C LEU A 91 -3.28 8.51 1.19
N VAL A 92 -2.61 9.34 1.98
CA VAL A 92 -1.59 10.28 1.47
C VAL A 92 -0.37 9.53 0.92
N ASP A 93 0.05 8.46 1.59
CA ASP A 93 1.12 7.59 1.12
C ASP A 93 0.72 6.88 -0.19
N ALA A 94 -0.53 6.43 -0.29
CA ALA A 94 -1.06 5.82 -1.51
C ALA A 94 -1.07 6.82 -2.69
N ASP A 95 -1.53 8.06 -2.48
CA ASP A 95 -1.55 9.10 -3.54
C ASP A 95 -0.13 9.47 -3.96
N SER A 96 0.80 9.51 -3.02
CA SER A 96 2.21 9.78 -3.31
C SER A 96 2.89 8.67 -4.13
N ILE A 97 2.47 7.41 -3.94
CA ILE A 97 3.06 6.25 -4.61
C ILE A 97 2.39 5.98 -5.96
N ALA A 98 1.06 5.97 -6.00
CA ALA A 98 0.27 5.66 -7.19
C ALA A 98 -0.99 6.54 -7.23
N PRO A 99 -0.87 7.80 -7.69
CA PRO A 99 -1.98 8.74 -7.73
C PRO A 99 -3.18 8.22 -8.53
N ALA A 100 -2.93 7.46 -9.60
CA ALA A 100 -3.98 6.86 -10.42
C ALA A 100 -4.86 5.89 -9.62
N GLU A 101 -4.28 5.09 -8.72
CA GLU A 101 -5.03 4.15 -7.88
C GLU A 101 -5.96 4.89 -6.91
N VAL A 102 -5.49 6.00 -6.32
CA VAL A 102 -6.30 6.79 -5.38
C VAL A 102 -7.44 7.54 -6.10
N ARG A 103 -7.20 8.01 -7.32
CA ARG A 103 -8.17 8.82 -8.07
C ARG A 103 -9.21 7.99 -8.81
N CYS A 104 -8.82 6.84 -9.35
CA CYS A 104 -9.67 6.03 -10.22
C CYS A 104 -10.41 4.91 -9.48
N ARG A 105 -9.92 4.43 -8.33
CA ARG A 105 -10.58 3.33 -7.62
C ARG A 105 -11.80 3.80 -6.83
N PRO A 106 -12.98 3.17 -7.00
CA PRO A 106 -14.17 3.49 -6.21
C PRO A 106 -13.94 3.35 -4.70
N VAL A 107 -13.22 2.30 -4.27
CA VAL A 107 -12.93 2.06 -2.84
C VAL A 107 -12.11 3.20 -2.22
N ALA A 108 -11.18 3.80 -2.97
CA ALA A 108 -10.39 4.93 -2.48
C ALA A 108 -11.28 6.15 -2.25
N ARG A 109 -12.21 6.43 -3.17
CA ARG A 109 -13.19 7.53 -3.01
C ARG A 109 -14.06 7.35 -1.78
N THR A 110 -14.54 6.13 -1.52
CA THR A 110 -15.31 5.82 -0.30
C THR A 110 -14.48 6.10 0.95
N VAL A 111 -13.25 5.59 1.03
CA VAL A 111 -12.39 5.76 2.20
C VAL A 111 -12.03 7.24 2.41
N ILE A 112 -11.73 7.99 1.33
CA ILE A 112 -11.50 9.45 1.38
C ILE A 112 -12.73 10.17 1.93
N ALA A 113 -13.94 9.85 1.45
CA ALA A 113 -15.17 10.46 1.92
C ALA A 113 -15.39 10.20 3.42
N GLU A 114 -15.20 8.96 3.88
CA GLU A 114 -15.34 8.61 5.30
C GLU A 114 -14.34 9.37 6.18
N VAL A 115 -13.05 9.41 5.79
CA VAL A 115 -12.03 10.15 6.56
C VAL A 115 -12.29 11.67 6.53
N ALA A 116 -12.76 12.21 5.41
CA ALA A 116 -13.07 13.64 5.27
C ALA A 116 -14.28 14.09 6.10
N ARG A 117 -15.19 13.18 6.48
CA ARG A 117 -16.28 13.48 7.42
C ARG A 117 -15.82 13.61 8.88
N GLY A 118 -14.62 13.13 9.21
CA GLY A 118 -14.03 13.37 10.53
C GLY A 118 -13.80 14.86 10.77
N HIS A 119 -14.13 15.36 11.96
CA HIS A 119 -13.97 16.78 12.29
C HIS A 119 -12.89 17.00 13.37
N PRO A 120 -11.86 17.82 13.12
CA PRO A 120 -11.52 18.44 11.84
C PRO A 120 -10.95 17.43 10.83
N ALA A 121 -11.22 17.63 9.54
CA ALA A 121 -10.74 16.75 8.49
C ALA A 121 -9.20 16.84 8.37
N PRO A 122 -8.48 15.71 8.29
CA PRO A 122 -7.02 15.73 8.08
C PRO A 122 -6.68 16.46 6.77
N ALA A 123 -5.81 17.48 6.83
CA ALA A 123 -5.53 18.37 5.69
C ALA A 123 -5.13 17.64 4.38
N GLY A 124 -4.32 16.59 4.49
CA GLY A 124 -3.93 15.77 3.33
C GLY A 124 -5.13 15.08 2.67
N VAL A 125 -6.09 14.61 3.47
CA VAL A 125 -7.33 13.99 2.97
C VAL A 125 -8.31 15.03 2.46
N ALA A 126 -8.40 16.21 3.10
CA ALA A 126 -9.21 17.32 2.57
C ALA A 126 -8.77 17.70 1.16
N ARG A 127 -7.46 17.79 0.91
CA ARG A 127 -6.90 17.99 -0.45
C ARG A 127 -7.29 16.85 -1.39
N LEU A 128 -7.19 15.59 -0.96
CA LEU A 128 -7.60 14.45 -1.78
C LEU A 128 -9.10 14.50 -2.11
N ALA A 129 -9.95 14.84 -1.15
CA ALA A 129 -11.38 15.00 -1.34
C ALA A 129 -11.69 16.08 -2.40
N THR A 130 -10.99 17.22 -2.38
CA THR A 130 -11.09 18.24 -3.44
C THR A 130 -10.66 17.67 -4.79
N LEU A 131 -9.52 16.99 -4.86
CA LEU A 131 -8.97 16.44 -6.11
C LEU A 131 -9.89 15.39 -6.75
N VAL A 132 -10.58 14.59 -5.94
CA VAL A 132 -11.51 13.58 -6.44
C VAL A 132 -12.96 14.08 -6.53
N GLY A 133 -13.22 15.37 -6.28
CA GLY A 133 -14.55 15.98 -6.42
C GLY A 133 -15.56 15.50 -5.38
N LEU A 134 -15.11 15.30 -4.13
CA LEU A 134 -15.94 14.89 -2.99
C LEU A 134 -16.28 16.03 -2.02
N THR A 135 -15.78 17.24 -2.26
CA THR A 135 -16.18 18.43 -1.50
C THR A 135 -17.56 18.91 -1.95
N ARG A 136 -18.54 18.87 -1.05
CA ARG A 136 -19.83 19.57 -1.18
C ARG A 136 -19.92 20.62 -0.09
#